data_AF-A0A3N0BRT1-F1
#
_entry.id   AF-A0A3N0BRT1-F1
#
_cell.length_a   1.000
_cell.length_b   1.000
_cell.length_c   1.000
_cell.angle_alpha   90.00
_cell.angle_beta   90.00
_cell.angle_gamma   90.00
#
_symmetry.space_group_name_H-M   'P 1'
#
loop_
_entity.id
_entity.type
_entity.pdbx_description
1 polymer ?
#
loop_
_entity_poly.entity_id
_entity_poly.type
_entity_poly.pdbx_seq_one_letter_code
_entity_poly.pdbx_strand_id
1 'polypeptide(L)'
;MIAIARATGMNVIDALSVFSPYQVIKTRPIEPSSAEILSQVHHADLMAELQFRTSKKHYPRELRKGIDLIPFPHDGSVRTWIDSIDPGDIRQQMSQETGMALTYIATQLTENKLNPSLAIAASRAGGGSFATGLVVTELITPAEGGWQIRAREDELLEVSDDVLVEAISARIHLLQRRVKQRKEAREYAEKMTELLG
;
A
#
# COMPACT_ATOMS: atom_id res chain seq x y z
N MET A 1 -14.00 -16.05 12.97
CA MET A 1 -13.75 -15.07 14.04
C MET A 1 -13.99 -13.63 13.61
N ILE A 2 -13.30 -13.09 12.59
CA ILE A 2 -13.54 -11.71 12.12
C ILE A 2 -15.03 -11.44 11.82
N ALA A 3 -15.68 -12.34 11.07
CA ALA A 3 -17.11 -12.21 10.78
C ALA A 3 -18.00 -12.21 12.03
N ILE A 4 -17.62 -13.00 13.06
CA ILE A 4 -18.33 -13.02 14.35
C ILE A 4 -18.12 -11.69 15.06
N ALA A 5 -16.89 -11.21 15.14
CA ALA A 5 -16.58 -9.93 15.78
C ALA A 5 -17.34 -8.77 15.15
N ARG A 6 -17.38 -8.71 13.81
CA ARG A 6 -18.20 -7.74 13.07
C ARG A 6 -19.68 -7.87 13.40
N ALA A 7 -20.23 -9.08 13.40
CA ALA A 7 -21.63 -9.33 13.69
C ALA A 7 -22.03 -9.01 15.14
N THR A 8 -21.10 -9.11 16.09
CA THR A 8 -21.34 -8.86 17.52
C THR A 8 -20.89 -7.47 17.99
N GLY A 9 -20.39 -6.63 17.09
CA GLY A 9 -19.85 -5.30 17.43
C GLY A 9 -18.56 -5.35 18.26
N MET A 10 -17.89 -6.51 18.33
CA MET A 10 -16.60 -6.65 18.99
C MET A 10 -15.51 -6.00 18.16
N ASN A 11 -14.54 -5.38 18.83
CA ASN A 11 -13.35 -4.86 18.16
C ASN A 11 -12.59 -6.00 17.45
N VAL A 12 -12.39 -5.85 16.13
CA VAL A 12 -11.77 -6.88 15.29
C VAL A 12 -10.30 -7.11 15.64
N ILE A 13 -9.57 -6.07 16.04
CA ILE A 13 -8.18 -6.18 16.49
C ILE A 13 -8.11 -7.02 17.76
N ASP A 14 -8.99 -6.78 18.73
CA ASP A 14 -9.08 -7.57 19.96
C ASP A 14 -9.37 -9.04 19.66
N ALA A 15 -10.33 -9.30 18.78
CA ALA A 15 -10.70 -10.64 18.37
C ALA A 15 -9.59 -11.37 17.60
N LEU A 16 -8.77 -10.66 16.82
CA LEU A 16 -7.62 -11.24 16.13
C LEU A 16 -6.45 -11.49 17.09
N SER A 17 -6.24 -10.61 18.06
CA SER A 17 -5.09 -10.65 18.98
C SER A 17 -5.06 -11.90 19.87
N VAL A 18 -6.12 -12.70 19.94
CA VAL A 18 -6.11 -13.98 20.69
C VAL A 18 -5.33 -15.08 19.95
N PHE A 19 -5.17 -14.96 18.63
CA PHE A 19 -4.48 -15.95 17.79
C PHE A 19 -2.99 -15.66 17.72
N SER A 20 -2.15 -16.68 17.94
CA SER A 20 -0.69 -16.56 18.00
C SER A 20 -0.05 -15.68 16.90
N PRO A 21 -0.40 -15.83 15.59
CA PRO A 21 0.19 -14.98 14.54
C PRO A 21 -0.14 -13.49 14.66
N TYR A 22 -1.22 -13.14 15.36
CA TYR A 22 -1.80 -11.81 15.44
C TYR A 22 -1.70 -11.19 16.84
N GLN A 23 -1.17 -11.91 17.83
CA GLN A 23 -0.91 -11.38 19.18
C GLN A 23 0.00 -10.14 19.16
N VAL A 24 0.84 -10.04 18.14
CA VAL A 24 1.78 -8.92 17.95
C VAL A 24 1.10 -7.62 17.55
N ILE A 25 -0.15 -7.62 17.07
CA ILE A 25 -0.79 -6.44 16.48
C ILE A 25 -0.76 -5.23 17.45
N LYS A 26 -0.96 -5.48 18.74
CA LYS A 26 -1.00 -4.44 19.78
C LYS A 26 0.35 -4.09 20.39
N THR A 27 1.43 -4.72 19.92
CA THR A 27 2.80 -4.42 20.41
C THR A 27 3.37 -3.13 19.80
N ARG A 28 2.65 -2.52 18.85
CA ARG A 28 2.95 -1.25 18.21
C ARG A 28 1.70 -0.38 18.15
N PRO A 29 1.84 0.94 17.89
CA PRO A 29 0.70 1.79 17.60
C PRO A 29 -0.18 1.17 16.51
N ILE A 30 -1.49 1.12 16.77
CA ILE A 30 -2.48 0.65 15.80
C ILE A 30 -2.60 1.66 14.66
N GLU A 31 -2.64 2.94 15.02
CA GLU A 31 -2.74 4.05 14.08
C GLU A 31 -1.59 4.03 13.05
N PRO A 32 -1.90 4.23 11.76
CA PRO A 32 -0.90 4.28 10.70
C PRO A 32 -0.04 5.55 10.83
N SER A 33 1.20 5.46 10.38
CA SER A 33 2.01 6.67 10.13
C SER A 33 1.49 7.45 8.92
N SER A 34 1.83 8.74 8.83
CA SER A 34 1.57 9.59 7.66
C SER A 34 2.11 8.97 6.36
N ALA A 35 3.32 8.40 6.40
CA ALA A 35 3.92 7.72 5.26
C ALA A 35 3.08 6.50 4.81
N GLU A 36 2.58 5.73 5.76
CA GLU A 36 1.68 4.59 5.49
C GLU A 36 0.35 5.05 4.89
N ILE A 37 -0.28 6.12 5.39
CA ILE A 37 -1.51 6.67 4.82
C ILE A 37 -1.27 7.18 3.40
N LEU A 38 -0.26 8.03 3.21
CA LEU A 38 0.10 8.60 1.91
C LEU A 38 0.44 7.51 0.89
N SER A 39 0.99 6.38 1.37
CA SER A 39 1.27 5.23 0.51
C SER A 39 0.03 4.64 -0.18
N GLN A 40 -1.15 4.89 0.39
CA GLN A 40 -2.45 4.40 -0.08
C GLN A 40 -3.26 5.45 -0.86
N VAL A 41 -2.62 6.58 -1.18
CA VAL A 41 -3.12 7.55 -2.17
C VAL A 41 -2.60 7.16 -3.55
N HIS A 42 -3.53 7.05 -4.51
CA HIS A 42 -3.18 6.66 -5.86
C HIS A 42 -2.34 7.75 -6.55
N HIS A 43 -1.42 7.35 -7.43
CA HIS A 43 -0.49 8.28 -8.08
C HIS A 43 -1.18 9.38 -8.90
N ALA A 44 -2.33 9.09 -9.50
CA ALA A 44 -3.14 10.09 -10.20
C ALA A 44 -3.64 11.19 -9.26
N ASP A 45 -4.05 10.83 -8.03
CA ASP A 45 -4.51 11.78 -7.03
C ASP A 45 -3.35 12.62 -6.49
N LEU A 46 -2.18 12.02 -6.28
CA LEU A 46 -0.95 12.75 -5.94
C LEU A 46 -0.62 13.80 -7.01
N MET A 47 -0.64 13.39 -8.29
CA MET A 47 -0.36 14.31 -9.40
C MET A 47 -1.43 15.40 -9.53
N ALA A 48 -2.71 15.08 -9.33
CA ALA A 48 -3.80 16.05 -9.32
C ALA A 48 -3.60 17.08 -8.19
N GLU A 49 -3.25 16.64 -6.98
CA GLU A 49 -2.96 17.52 -5.85
C GLU A 49 -1.80 18.49 -6.16
N LEU A 50 -0.73 18.00 -6.80
CA LEU A 50 0.37 18.87 -7.25
C LEU A 50 -0.10 19.96 -8.22
N GLN A 51 -1.01 19.64 -9.15
CA GLN A 51 -1.57 20.64 -10.06
C GLN A 51 -2.35 21.73 -9.31
N PHE A 52 -3.17 21.33 -8.34
CA PHE A 52 -3.92 22.27 -7.49
C PHE A 52 -3.02 23.15 -6.61
N ARG A 53 -1.86 22.65 -6.18
CA ARG A 53 -0.86 23.43 -5.42
C ARG A 53 -0.14 24.45 -6.27
N THR A 54 0.21 24.08 -7.51
CA THR A 54 1.14 24.84 -8.35
C THR A 54 0.47 25.85 -9.28
N SER A 55 -0.80 25.66 -9.64
CA SER A 55 -1.46 26.50 -10.66
C SER A 55 -2.89 26.89 -10.29
N LYS A 56 -3.03 27.95 -9.50
CA LYS A 56 -4.35 28.51 -9.11
C LYS A 56 -5.22 28.94 -10.31
N LYS A 57 -4.59 29.35 -11.42
CA LYS A 57 -5.29 29.80 -12.63
C LYS A 57 -5.95 28.64 -13.36
N HIS A 58 -5.25 27.52 -13.49
CA HIS A 58 -5.73 26.36 -14.27
C HIS A 58 -6.41 25.31 -13.39
N TYR A 59 -6.05 25.26 -12.11
CA TYR A 59 -6.57 24.34 -11.11
C TYR A 59 -6.97 25.10 -9.83
N PRO A 60 -8.08 25.87 -9.85
CA PRO A 60 -8.64 26.48 -8.64
C PRO A 60 -8.94 25.45 -7.55
N ARG A 61 -8.76 25.82 -6.27
CA ARG A 61 -8.93 24.88 -5.14
C ARG A 61 -10.36 24.42 -4.92
N GLU A 62 -11.31 25.18 -5.40
CA GLU A 62 -12.74 24.90 -5.35
C GLU A 62 -13.08 23.65 -6.16
N LEU A 63 -12.35 23.39 -7.25
CA LEU A 63 -12.52 22.18 -8.07
C LEU A 63 -12.08 20.91 -7.33
N ARG A 64 -11.14 21.03 -6.37
CA ARG A 64 -10.66 19.87 -5.59
C ARG A 64 -11.76 19.27 -4.70
N LYS A 65 -12.71 20.08 -4.22
CA LYS A 65 -13.75 19.67 -3.25
C LYS A 65 -14.75 18.65 -3.82
N GLY A 66 -14.85 18.51 -5.14
CA GLY A 66 -15.76 17.57 -5.80
C GLY A 66 -15.09 16.33 -6.38
N ILE A 67 -13.79 16.13 -6.10
CA ILE A 67 -13.03 15.00 -6.66
C ILE A 67 -12.75 14.02 -5.54
N ASP A 68 -13.43 12.88 -5.59
CA ASP A 68 -13.15 11.75 -4.73
C ASP A 68 -11.80 11.13 -5.10
N LEU A 69 -11.07 10.66 -4.08
CA LEU A 69 -9.86 9.89 -4.31
C LEU A 69 -10.20 8.56 -4.97
N ILE A 70 -9.26 8.05 -5.77
CA ILE A 70 -9.37 6.70 -6.30
C ILE A 70 -9.54 5.71 -5.14
N PRO A 71 -10.47 4.74 -5.26
CA PRO A 71 -10.73 3.78 -4.20
C PRO A 71 -9.47 3.03 -3.75
N PHE A 72 -9.40 2.79 -2.44
CA PHE A 72 -8.46 1.85 -1.85
C PHE A 72 -9.19 0.52 -1.63
N PRO A 73 -8.53 -0.63 -1.89
CA PRO A 73 -7.18 -0.75 -2.44
C PRO A 73 -7.14 -0.53 -3.96
N HIS A 74 -5.94 -0.20 -4.45
CA HIS A 74 -5.63 -0.07 -5.88
C HIS A 74 -4.48 -1.03 -6.26
N ASP A 75 -4.18 -1.12 -7.56
CA ASP A 75 -3.21 -2.06 -8.17
C ASP A 75 -1.74 -1.92 -7.68
N GLY A 76 -1.47 -0.96 -6.81
CA GLY A 76 -0.16 -0.68 -6.24
C GLY A 76 -0.13 -0.69 -4.72
N SER A 77 -1.27 -0.83 -4.04
CA SER A 77 -1.41 -0.62 -2.59
C SER A 77 -0.39 -1.39 -1.75
N VAL A 78 -0.18 -2.68 -2.05
CA VAL A 78 0.82 -3.53 -1.36
C VAL A 78 2.21 -2.98 -1.60
N ARG A 79 2.56 -2.73 -2.86
CA ARG A 79 3.91 -2.31 -3.23
C ARG A 79 4.25 -0.95 -2.63
N THR A 80 3.32 -0.01 -2.68
CA THR A 80 3.51 1.35 -2.17
C THR A 80 3.58 1.38 -0.65
N TRP A 81 2.80 0.55 0.04
CA TRP A 81 2.92 0.36 1.48
C TRP A 81 4.29 -0.19 1.86
N ILE A 82 4.73 -1.28 1.22
CA ILE A 82 6.06 -1.86 1.47
C ILE A 82 7.15 -0.81 1.28
N ASP A 83 7.11 -0.06 0.17
CA ASP A 83 8.10 0.98 -0.09
C ASP A 83 8.05 2.13 0.93
N SER A 84 6.91 2.37 1.60
CA SER A 84 6.78 3.38 2.66
C SER A 84 7.36 2.95 4.02
N ILE A 85 7.56 1.64 4.22
CA ILE A 85 8.10 1.08 5.46
C ILE A 85 9.47 0.40 5.24
N ASP A 86 9.98 0.31 4.01
CA ASP A 86 11.20 -0.43 3.70
C ASP A 86 12.46 0.37 4.08
N PRO A 87 13.27 -0.09 5.05
CA PRO A 87 14.55 0.54 5.38
C PRO A 87 15.65 0.24 4.34
N GLY A 88 15.38 -0.63 3.36
CA GLY A 88 16.28 -0.98 2.24
C GLY A 88 16.48 -2.50 2.06
N ASP A 89 16.06 -3.32 3.02
CA ASP A 89 16.29 -4.77 3.05
C ASP A 89 15.05 -5.59 3.46
N ILE A 90 13.84 -4.99 3.46
CA ILE A 90 12.63 -5.62 4.00
C ILE A 90 12.36 -7.02 3.43
N ARG A 91 12.61 -7.21 2.12
CA ARG A 91 12.38 -8.49 1.45
C ARG A 91 13.30 -9.60 1.97
N GLN A 92 14.55 -9.25 2.30
CA GLN A 92 15.52 -10.17 2.86
C GLN A 92 15.12 -10.56 4.28
N GLN A 93 14.71 -9.59 5.10
CA GLN A 93 14.23 -9.86 6.45
C GLN A 93 12.94 -10.72 6.45
N MET A 94 11.99 -10.42 5.56
CA MET A 94 10.79 -11.24 5.38
C MET A 94 11.13 -12.68 4.98
N SER A 95 12.09 -12.87 4.08
CA SER A 95 12.54 -14.20 3.65
C SER A 95 13.16 -14.98 4.81
N GLN A 96 14.01 -14.33 5.61
CA GLN A 96 14.62 -14.93 6.80
C GLN A 96 13.59 -15.31 7.86
N GLU A 97 12.60 -14.45 8.11
CA GLU A 97 11.57 -14.70 9.11
C GLU A 97 10.62 -15.82 8.70
N THR A 98 10.19 -15.83 7.44
CA THR A 98 9.13 -16.74 6.97
C THR A 98 9.65 -18.03 6.35
N GLY A 99 10.96 -18.10 6.06
CA GLY A 99 11.57 -19.19 5.29
C GLY A 99 11.15 -19.20 3.80
N MET A 100 10.36 -18.22 3.35
CA MET A 100 9.92 -18.14 1.96
C MET A 100 11.02 -17.63 1.06
N ALA A 101 11.10 -18.16 -0.17
CA ALA A 101 12.06 -17.72 -1.15
C ALA A 101 11.83 -16.24 -1.55
N LEU A 102 12.91 -15.50 -1.79
CA LEU A 102 12.85 -14.11 -2.26
C LEU A 102 12.07 -13.94 -3.56
N THR A 103 12.14 -14.93 -4.46
CA THR A 103 11.38 -14.94 -5.71
C THR A 103 9.88 -15.00 -5.45
N TYR A 104 9.43 -15.83 -4.51
CA TYR A 104 8.03 -15.91 -4.11
C TYR A 104 7.55 -14.58 -3.52
N ILE A 105 8.30 -14.00 -2.58
CA ILE A 105 7.98 -12.69 -2.00
C ILE A 105 7.90 -11.62 -3.10
N ALA A 106 8.90 -11.57 -4.00
CA ALA A 106 8.90 -10.62 -5.11
C ALA A 106 7.67 -10.77 -6.01
N THR A 107 7.23 -11.99 -6.31
CA THR A 107 6.01 -12.27 -7.06
C THR A 107 4.77 -11.77 -6.32
N GLN A 108 4.62 -12.07 -5.03
CA GLN A 108 3.48 -11.60 -4.23
C GLN A 108 3.36 -10.07 -4.20
N LEU A 109 4.50 -9.38 -4.08
CA LEU A 109 4.55 -7.91 -4.13
C LEU A 109 4.22 -7.35 -5.52
N THR A 110 4.68 -8.01 -6.57
CA THR A 110 4.42 -7.60 -7.96
C THR A 110 2.97 -7.79 -8.35
N GLU A 111 2.34 -8.87 -7.87
CA GLU A 111 0.94 -9.21 -8.14
C GLU A 111 -0.05 -8.50 -7.22
N ASN A 112 0.42 -7.71 -6.24
CA ASN A 112 -0.43 -7.04 -5.24
C ASN A 112 -1.28 -8.05 -4.42
N LYS A 113 -0.68 -9.20 -4.06
CA LYS A 113 -1.37 -10.34 -3.39
C LYS A 113 -0.75 -10.72 -2.04
N LEU A 114 -0.24 -9.75 -1.29
CA LEU A 114 0.37 -10.05 0.00
C LEU A 114 -0.66 -10.71 0.94
N ASN A 115 -0.31 -11.85 1.53
CA ASN A 115 -1.16 -12.48 2.53
C ASN A 115 -0.90 -11.90 3.94
N PRO A 116 -1.81 -12.07 4.90
CA PRO A 116 -1.66 -11.51 6.25
C PRO A 116 -0.36 -11.92 6.97
N SER A 117 0.10 -13.16 6.79
CA SER A 117 1.35 -13.63 7.42
C SER A 117 2.56 -12.86 6.90
N LEU A 118 2.63 -12.64 5.59
CA LEU A 118 3.68 -11.84 4.97
C LEU A 118 3.56 -10.34 5.32
N ALA A 119 2.34 -9.83 5.51
CA ALA A 119 2.14 -8.46 5.98
C ALA A 119 2.63 -8.25 7.41
N ILE A 120 2.44 -9.23 8.31
CA ILE A 120 3.03 -9.18 9.66
C ILE A 120 4.56 -9.20 9.59
N ALA A 121 5.16 -10.07 8.77
CA ALA A 121 6.62 -10.12 8.58
C ALA A 121 7.17 -8.80 8.00
N ALA A 122 6.49 -8.23 6.99
CA ALA A 122 6.84 -6.94 6.42
C ALA A 122 6.76 -5.81 7.45
N SER A 123 5.66 -5.74 8.21
CA SER A 123 5.50 -4.76 9.28
C SER A 123 6.64 -4.89 10.29
N ARG A 124 6.98 -6.11 10.71
CA ARG A 124 8.06 -6.35 11.67
C ARG A 124 9.39 -5.82 11.15
N ALA A 125 9.76 -6.19 9.93
CA ALA A 125 11.01 -5.80 9.28
C ALA A 125 11.09 -4.28 9.00
N GLY A 126 9.99 -3.68 8.56
CA GLY A 126 9.94 -2.26 8.17
C GLY A 126 9.61 -1.28 9.29
N GLY A 127 9.29 -1.77 10.49
CA GLY A 127 8.87 -0.89 11.59
C GLY A 127 7.45 -0.29 11.46
N GLY A 128 6.70 -0.62 10.40
CA GLY A 128 5.33 -0.16 10.18
C GLY A 128 4.30 -0.73 11.16
N SER A 129 3.07 -0.22 11.08
CA SER A 129 1.95 -0.71 11.88
C SER A 129 1.49 -2.09 11.39
N PHE A 130 1.39 -3.03 12.32
CA PHE A 130 0.84 -4.37 12.03
C PHE A 130 -0.61 -4.27 11.56
N ALA A 131 -1.41 -3.34 12.12
CA ALA A 131 -2.79 -3.15 11.73
C ALA A 131 -2.88 -2.63 10.28
N THR A 132 -2.03 -1.67 9.90
CA THR A 132 -1.95 -1.20 8.51
C THR A 132 -1.62 -2.32 7.53
N GLY A 133 -0.68 -3.21 7.88
CA GLY A 133 -0.40 -4.39 7.06
C GLY A 133 -1.65 -5.25 6.83
N LEU A 134 -2.48 -5.44 7.86
CA LEU A 134 -3.73 -6.19 7.72
C LEU A 134 -4.79 -5.43 6.91
N VAL A 135 -4.83 -4.09 6.99
CA VAL A 135 -5.68 -3.25 6.13
C VAL A 135 -5.27 -3.38 4.66
N VAL A 136 -3.97 -3.32 4.37
CA VAL A 136 -3.40 -3.44 3.01
C VAL A 136 -3.66 -4.81 2.38
N THR A 137 -3.80 -5.86 3.20
CA THR A 137 -4.21 -7.20 2.74
C THR A 137 -5.73 -7.41 2.71
N GLU A 138 -6.51 -6.36 2.97
CA GLU A 138 -7.99 -6.39 3.03
C GLU A 138 -8.57 -7.36 4.07
N LEU A 139 -7.75 -7.86 5.01
CA LEU A 139 -8.24 -8.73 6.09
C LEU A 139 -9.18 -7.95 7.02
N ILE A 140 -8.81 -6.69 7.28
CA ILE A 140 -9.58 -5.74 8.08
C ILE A 140 -9.79 -4.44 7.30
N THR A 141 -10.83 -3.69 7.65
CA THR A 141 -11.11 -2.39 7.04
C THR A 141 -10.20 -1.29 7.60
N PRO A 142 -10.01 -0.16 6.90
CA PRO A 142 -9.29 0.99 7.44
C PRO A 142 -9.76 1.42 8.85
N ALA A 143 -11.09 1.49 9.05
CA ALA A 143 -11.67 1.85 10.34
C ALA A 143 -11.34 0.82 11.44
N GLU A 144 -11.38 -0.47 11.11
CA GLU A 144 -10.96 -1.54 12.03
C GLU A 144 -9.46 -1.46 12.35
N GLY A 145 -8.64 -0.99 11.40
CA GLY A 145 -7.21 -0.75 11.56
C GLY A 145 -6.85 0.58 12.19
N GLY A 146 -7.81 1.32 12.78
CA GLY A 146 -7.55 2.57 13.49
C GLY A 146 -7.32 3.79 12.59
N TRP A 147 -7.66 3.71 11.30
CA TRP A 147 -7.54 4.87 10.42
C TRP A 147 -8.65 5.87 10.70
N GLN A 148 -8.28 7.16 10.74
CA GLN A 148 -9.25 8.24 10.85
C GLN A 148 -10.16 8.28 9.60
N ILE A 149 -11.40 8.74 9.79
CA ILE A 149 -12.28 9.02 8.66
C ILE A 149 -11.59 10.07 7.79
N ARG A 150 -11.53 9.84 6.48
CA ARG A 150 -10.87 10.71 5.51
C ARG A 150 -9.34 10.81 5.68
N ALA A 151 -8.69 9.86 6.36
CA ALA A 151 -7.24 9.89 6.59
C ALA A 151 -6.43 10.14 5.30
N ARG A 152 -6.79 9.49 4.18
CA ARG A 152 -6.07 9.65 2.91
C ARG A 152 -6.23 11.05 2.33
N GLU A 153 -7.44 11.59 2.39
CA GLU A 153 -7.77 12.93 1.90
C GLU A 153 -7.07 14.00 2.73
N ASP A 154 -7.10 13.85 4.06
CA ASP A 154 -6.51 14.82 4.97
C ASP A 154 -4.98 14.77 4.90
N GLU A 155 -4.36 13.59 4.87
CA GLU A 155 -2.90 13.44 4.66
C GLU A 155 -2.46 14.03 3.32
N LEU A 156 -3.22 13.83 2.23
CA LEU A 156 -2.90 14.42 0.93
C LEU A 156 -2.95 15.96 0.93
N LEU A 157 -3.82 16.55 1.76
CA LEU A 157 -3.93 18.00 1.89
C LEU A 157 -2.85 18.58 2.80
N GLU A 158 -2.40 17.83 3.80
CA GLU A 158 -1.45 18.28 4.82
C GLU A 158 0.01 17.99 4.48
N VAL A 159 0.29 16.96 3.66
CA VAL A 159 1.65 16.60 3.25
C VAL A 159 2.39 17.80 2.67
N SER A 160 3.68 17.94 2.95
CA SER A 160 4.51 19.01 2.40
C SER A 160 4.79 18.81 0.90
N ASP A 161 5.16 19.89 0.21
CA ASP A 161 5.40 19.85 -1.24
C ASP A 161 6.59 18.93 -1.61
N ASP A 162 7.63 18.89 -0.79
CA ASP A 162 8.80 18.03 -0.99
C ASP A 162 8.43 16.53 -0.89
N VAL A 163 7.69 16.15 0.15
CA VAL A 163 7.22 14.76 0.32
C VAL A 163 6.23 14.38 -0.78
N LEU A 164 5.34 15.29 -1.21
CA LEU A 164 4.43 15.05 -2.31
C LEU A 164 5.19 14.80 -3.62
N VAL A 165 6.18 15.63 -3.95
CA VAL A 165 7.00 15.48 -5.15
C VAL A 165 7.83 14.19 -5.10
N GLU A 166 8.39 13.84 -3.94
CA GLU A 166 9.11 12.58 -3.74
C GLU A 166 8.19 11.37 -3.96
N ALA A 167 6.99 11.39 -3.37
CA ALA A 167 5.98 10.34 -3.56
C ALA A 167 5.62 10.19 -5.05
N ILE A 168 5.33 11.29 -5.75
CA ILE A 168 5.04 11.29 -7.19
C ILE A 168 6.21 10.69 -7.98
N SER A 169 7.43 11.14 -7.71
CA SER A 169 8.64 10.64 -8.37
C SER A 169 8.77 9.13 -8.18
N ALA A 170 8.65 8.63 -6.95
CA ALA A 170 8.72 7.20 -6.65
C ALA A 170 7.65 6.40 -7.42
N ARG A 171 6.41 6.92 -7.50
CA ARG A 171 5.32 6.26 -8.25
C ARG A 171 5.60 6.23 -9.75
N ILE A 172 6.09 7.32 -10.34
CA ILE A 172 6.43 7.38 -11.77
C ILE A 172 7.55 6.39 -12.11
N HIS A 173 8.59 6.29 -11.27
CA HIS A 173 9.67 5.32 -11.47
C HIS A 173 9.15 3.87 -11.46
N LEU A 174 8.20 3.55 -10.58
CA LEU A 174 7.55 2.24 -10.57
C LEU A 174 6.72 2.01 -11.84
N LEU A 175 5.94 3.00 -12.29
CA LEU A 175 5.16 2.90 -13.52
C LEU A 175 6.06 2.69 -14.75
N GLN A 176 7.16 3.43 -14.87
CA GLN A 176 8.15 3.27 -15.94
C GLN A 176 8.70 1.85 -16.00
N ARG A 177 9.06 1.27 -14.84
CA ARG A 177 9.52 -0.13 -14.76
C ARG A 177 8.45 -1.11 -15.24
N ARG A 178 7.19 -0.94 -14.80
CA ARG A 178 6.07 -1.81 -15.23
C ARG A 178 5.82 -1.70 -16.74
N VAL A 179 5.85 -0.49 -17.30
CA VAL A 179 5.68 -0.27 -18.75
C VAL A 179 6.78 -0.98 -19.53
N LYS A 180 8.04 -0.86 -19.09
CA LYS A 180 9.17 -1.55 -19.71
C LYS A 180 9.00 -3.08 -19.67
N GLN A 181 8.67 -3.65 -18.51
CA GLN A 181 8.45 -5.09 -18.35
C GLN A 181 7.30 -5.61 -19.22
N ARG A 182 6.19 -4.88 -19.31
CA ARG A 182 5.06 -5.24 -20.18
C ARG A 182 5.45 -5.24 -21.66
N LYS A 183 6.27 -4.28 -22.08
CA LYS A 183 6.79 -4.22 -23.45
C LYS A 183 7.68 -5.45 -23.74
N GLU A 184 8.64 -5.74 -22.88
CA GLU A 184 9.56 -6.89 -23.04
C GLU A 184 8.81 -8.23 -23.05
N ALA A 185 7.81 -8.41 -22.18
CA ALA A 185 6.99 -9.61 -22.14
C ALA A 185 6.18 -9.80 -23.44
N ARG A 186 5.66 -8.71 -24.01
CA ARG A 186 4.93 -8.73 -25.29
C ARG A 186 5.86 -9.12 -26.44
N GLU A 187 7.03 -8.49 -26.55
CA GLU A 187 8.02 -8.80 -27.59
C GLU A 187 8.50 -10.27 -27.51
N TYR A 188 8.63 -10.81 -26.29
CA TYR A 188 8.97 -12.22 -26.10
C TYR A 188 7.83 -13.15 -26.56
N ALA A 189 6.58 -12.84 -26.21
CA ALA A 189 5.43 -13.63 -26.62
C ALA A 189 5.25 -13.64 -28.16
N GLU A 190 5.44 -12.49 -28.81
CA GLU A 190 5.41 -12.38 -30.28
C GLU A 190 6.46 -13.29 -30.92
N LYS A 191 7.72 -13.25 -30.46
CA LYS A 191 8.80 -14.15 -30.94
C LYS A 191 8.52 -15.63 -30.72
N MET A 192 7.95 -16.00 -29.57
CA MET A 192 7.59 -17.40 -29.29
C MET A 192 6.48 -17.90 -30.21
N THR A 193 5.56 -17.02 -30.61
CA THR A 193 4.48 -17.36 -31.55
C THR A 193 5.02 -17.56 -32.96
N GLU A 194 5.98 -16.73 -33.38
CA GLU A 194 6.69 -16.87 -34.67
C GLU A 194 7.54 -18.15 -34.77
N LEU A 195 8.06 -18.66 -33.65
CA LEU A 195 8.85 -19.90 -33.60
C LEU A 195 8.01 -21.19 -33.59
N LEU A 196 6.71 -21.09 -33.29
CA LEU A 196 5.78 -22.21 -33.20
C LEU A 196 4.83 -22.34 -34.41
N GLY A 197 4.84 -21.34 -35.30
CA GLY A 197 4.10 -21.34 -36.59
C GLY A 197 5.01 -21.67 -37.76
#